data_AF-A0A8J2JW78-F1
#
_entry.id   AF-A0A8J2JW78-F1
#
_cell.length_a   1.000
_cell.length_b   1.000
_cell.length_c   1.000
_cell.angle_alpha   90.00
_cell.angle_beta   90.00
_cell.angle_gamma   90.00
#
_symmetry.space_group_name_H-M   'P 1'
#
loop_
_entity.id
_entity.type
_entity.pdbx_description
1 polymer ?
#
loop_
_entity_poly.entity_id
_entity_poly.type
_entity_poly.pdbx_seq_one_letter_code
_entity_poly.pdbx_strand_id
1 'polypeptide(L)'
;MKYLKTGDGFSYWKFCHSLEYQAIQKNFIRAVDSLQIESIMAILKVHTYHIDSHIQMSDMAKSGEDMQVAAELIETALHGMEAAFDSHFSLLSPMNRLEYKYQEN
;
A
#
# COMPACT_ATOMS: atom_id res chain seq x y z
N MET A 1 -3.88 0.08 -10.53
CA MET A 1 -4.65 -1.20 -10.55
C MET A 1 -4.85 -1.66 -12.01
N LYS A 2 -5.10 -2.95 -12.28
CA LYS A 2 -5.33 -3.46 -13.65
C LYS A 2 -6.53 -4.41 -13.72
N TYR A 3 -7.36 -4.24 -14.75
CA TYR A 3 -8.44 -5.15 -15.11
C TYR A 3 -7.89 -6.49 -15.65
N LEU A 4 -8.50 -7.60 -15.24
CA LEU A 4 -8.11 -8.94 -15.67
C LEU A 4 -9.11 -9.54 -16.65
N LYS A 5 -10.37 -9.69 -16.22
CA LYS A 5 -11.44 -10.35 -16.97
C LYS A 5 -12.80 -10.12 -16.31
N THR A 6 -13.87 -10.47 -17.00
CA THR A 6 -15.23 -10.60 -16.45
C THR A 6 -15.66 -12.06 -16.52
N GLY A 7 -16.32 -12.56 -15.48
CA GLY A 7 -16.83 -13.92 -15.39
C GLY A 7 -17.87 -14.04 -14.28
N ASP A 8 -18.90 -14.86 -14.49
CA ASP A 8 -19.99 -15.11 -13.52
C ASP A 8 -20.69 -13.83 -13.01
N GLY A 9 -20.73 -12.78 -13.84
CA GLY A 9 -21.28 -11.46 -13.48
C GLY A 9 -20.33 -10.57 -12.66
N PHE A 10 -19.09 -10.99 -12.41
CA PHE A 10 -18.08 -10.23 -11.68
C PHE A 10 -16.96 -9.71 -12.59
N SER A 11 -16.43 -8.54 -12.27
CA SER A 11 -15.21 -7.98 -12.85
C SER A 11 -14.03 -8.26 -11.92
N TYR A 12 -12.97 -8.86 -12.47
CA TYR A 12 -11.78 -9.26 -11.74
C TYR A 12 -10.64 -8.27 -11.96
N TRP A 13 -9.96 -7.91 -10.88
CA TRP A 13 -8.92 -6.89 -10.85
C TRP A 13 -7.69 -7.39 -10.10
N LYS A 14 -6.53 -6.79 -10.36
CA LYS A 14 -5.34 -6.95 -9.53
C LYS A 14 -4.65 -5.61 -9.27
N PHE A 15 -3.95 -5.52 -8.15
CA PHE A 15 -2.96 -4.46 -7.98
C PHE A 15 -1.76 -4.69 -8.89
N CYS A 16 -1.15 -3.59 -9.32
CA CYS A 16 0.11 -3.58 -10.05
C CYS A 16 0.89 -2.36 -9.58
N HIS A 17 2.12 -2.58 -9.11
CA HIS A 17 3.07 -1.53 -8.80
C HIS A 17 3.75 -1.06 -10.08
N SER A 18 4.04 0.23 -10.16
CA SER A 18 4.92 0.76 -11.20
C SER A 18 6.36 0.26 -10.97
N LEU A 19 7.19 0.29 -12.02
CA LEU A 19 8.61 -0.05 -11.88
C LEU A 19 9.32 0.84 -10.85
N GLU A 20 8.92 2.11 -10.78
CA GLU A 20 9.40 3.06 -9.78
C GLU A 20 8.99 2.62 -8.37
N TYR A 21 7.72 2.30 -8.16
CA TYR A 21 7.23 1.83 -6.87
C TYR A 21 7.93 0.54 -6.43
N GLN A 22 8.15 -0.41 -7.34
CA GLN A 22 8.92 -1.64 -7.05
C GLN A 22 10.37 -1.35 -6.67
N ALA A 23 11.01 -0.33 -7.26
CA ALA A 23 12.36 0.08 -6.88
C ALA A 23 12.40 0.67 -5.47
N ILE A 24 11.40 1.50 -5.13
CA ILE A 24 11.23 2.05 -3.78
C ILE A 24 10.96 0.94 -2.78
N GLN A 25 10.12 -0.04 -3.13
CA GLN A 25 9.82 -1.21 -2.30
C GLN A 25 11.08 -2.00 -1.95
N LYS A 26 12.00 -2.19 -2.90
CA LYS A 26 13.29 -2.84 -2.63
C LYS A 26 14.16 -2.03 -1.67
N ASN A 27 14.10 -0.69 -1.74
CA ASN A 27 14.80 0.17 -0.79
C ASN A 27 14.16 0.10 0.60
N PHE A 28 12.83 0.00 0.67
CA PHE A 28 12.10 -0.22 1.92
C PHE A 28 12.49 -1.54 2.59
N ILE A 29 12.54 -2.66 1.85
CA ILE A 29 12.97 -3.95 2.40
C ILE A 29 14.38 -3.83 3.03
N ARG A 30 15.32 -3.17 2.33
CA ARG A 30 16.66 -2.91 2.87
C ARG A 30 16.64 -2.02 4.12
N ALA A 31 15.76 -1.04 4.17
CA ALA A 31 15.60 -0.15 5.32
C ALA A 31 15.06 -0.93 6.53
N VAL A 32 14.08 -1.81 6.34
CA VAL A 32 13.58 -2.71 7.38
C VAL A 32 14.69 -3.64 7.89
N ASP A 33 15.46 -4.24 6.99
CA ASP A 33 16.59 -5.10 7.35
C ASP A 33 17.69 -4.36 8.14
N SER A 34 17.82 -3.04 7.93
CA SER A 34 18.78 -2.20 8.67
C SER A 34 18.37 -1.94 10.11
N LEU A 35 17.12 -2.23 10.50
CA LEU A 35 16.52 -1.94 11.80
C LEU A 35 16.61 -0.47 12.24
N GLN A 36 16.85 0.45 11.30
CA GLN A 36 16.91 1.88 11.54
C GLN A 36 15.63 2.56 11.06
N ILE A 37 14.91 3.15 12.00
CA ILE A 37 13.63 3.83 11.76
C ILE A 37 13.83 5.02 10.82
N GLU A 38 14.96 5.71 10.96
CA GLU A 38 15.35 6.88 10.17
C GLU A 38 15.40 6.56 8.67
N SER A 39 15.78 5.33 8.31
CA SER A 39 15.82 4.87 6.92
C SER A 39 14.41 4.80 6.32
N ILE A 40 13.41 4.36 7.09
CA ILE A 40 12.00 4.30 6.66
C ILE A 40 11.43 5.71 6.58
N MET A 41 11.74 6.58 7.56
CA MET A 41 11.34 7.98 7.52
C MET A 41 11.93 8.72 6.31
N ALA A 42 13.15 8.41 5.90
CA ALA A 42 13.77 8.98 4.71
C ALA A 42 13.00 8.58 3.44
N ILE A 43 12.49 7.36 3.37
CA ILE A 43 11.62 6.92 2.25
C ILE A 43 10.34 7.75 2.24
N LEU A 44 9.64 7.92 3.37
CA LEU A 44 8.41 8.71 3.42
C LEU A 44 8.60 10.19 3.08
N LYS A 45 9.77 10.76 3.39
CA LYS A 45 10.10 12.14 3.02
C LYS A 45 10.18 12.35 1.51
N VAL A 46 10.64 11.33 0.76
CA VAL A 46 10.81 11.41 -0.70
C VAL A 46 9.59 10.84 -1.43
N HIS A 47 9.00 9.77 -0.89
CA HIS A 47 7.90 9.02 -1.47
C HIS A 47 6.74 8.96 -0.48
N THR A 48 6.02 10.08 -0.38
CA THR A 48 4.96 10.32 0.62
C THR A 48 3.82 9.31 0.62
N TYR A 49 3.60 8.61 -0.50
CA TYR A 49 2.55 7.59 -0.63
C TYR A 49 3.10 6.15 -0.69
N HIS A 50 4.31 5.89 -0.20
CA HIS A 50 4.80 4.53 -0.05
C HIS A 50 4.04 3.81 1.07
N ILE A 51 3.33 2.74 0.73
CA ILE A 51 2.28 2.13 1.57
C ILE A 51 2.92 1.36 2.72
N ASP A 52 3.89 0.50 2.43
CA ASP A 52 4.48 -0.35 3.46
C ASP A 52 5.29 0.46 4.49
N SER A 53 5.89 1.60 4.09
CA SER A 53 6.54 2.51 5.04
C SER A 53 5.55 3.12 6.03
N HIS A 54 4.35 3.52 5.59
CA HIS A 54 3.30 4.02 6.49
C HIS A 54 2.80 2.94 7.44
N ILE A 55 2.58 1.72 6.95
CA ILE A 55 2.17 0.58 7.79
C ILE A 55 3.23 0.29 8.84
N GLN A 56 4.49 0.20 8.45
CA GLN A 56 5.60 -0.09 9.37
C GLN A 56 5.75 1.00 10.43
N MET A 57 5.62 2.28 10.06
CA MET A 57 5.63 3.41 11.00
C MET A 57 4.40 3.40 11.92
N SER A 58 3.23 2.98 11.43
CA SER A 58 2.02 2.87 12.25
C SER A 58 2.20 1.83 13.35
N ASP A 59 2.79 0.68 13.04
CA ASP A 59 3.02 -0.37 14.03
C ASP A 59 4.07 0.06 15.08
N MET A 60 5.05 0.87 14.68
CA MET A 60 5.98 1.52 15.62
C MET A 60 5.26 2.53 16.53
N ALA A 61 4.38 3.37 15.97
CA ALA A 61 3.58 4.32 16.74
C ALA A 61 2.67 3.62 17.74
N LYS A 62 1.99 2.53 17.34
CA LYS A 62 1.21 1.67 18.26
C LYS A 62 2.07 1.10 19.38
N SER A 63 3.28 0.64 19.05
CA SER A 63 4.22 0.09 20.04
C SER A 63 4.70 1.16 21.04
N GLY A 64 4.73 2.43 20.63
CA GLY A 64 4.98 3.59 21.48
C GLY A 64 3.73 4.17 22.14
N GLU A 65 2.59 3.46 22.07
CA GLU A 65 1.28 3.88 22.60
C GLU A 65 0.70 5.18 21.97
N ASP A 66 1.26 5.64 20.85
CA ASP A 66 0.73 6.77 20.09
C ASP A 66 -0.30 6.30 19.07
N MET A 67 -1.50 6.03 19.58
CA MET A 67 -2.62 5.50 18.79
C MET A 67 -3.16 6.53 17.79
N GLN A 68 -2.98 7.83 18.05
CA GLN A 68 -3.42 8.88 17.14
C GLN A 68 -2.55 8.88 15.89
N VAL A 69 -1.23 8.97 16.06
CA VAL A 69 -0.29 8.92 14.93
C VAL A 69 -0.40 7.60 14.17
N ALA A 70 -0.57 6.49 14.89
CA ALA A 70 -0.80 5.20 14.25
C ALA A 70 -2.01 5.19 13.32
N ALA A 71 -3.12 5.81 13.73
CA ALA A 71 -4.33 5.90 12.93
C ALA A 71 -4.14 6.80 11.70
N GLU A 72 -3.52 7.96 11.86
CA GLU A 72 -3.23 8.90 10.77
C GLU A 72 -2.35 8.28 9.68
N LEU A 73 -1.34 7.48 10.08
CA LEU A 73 -0.47 6.76 9.15
C LEU A 73 -1.24 5.69 8.34
N ILE A 74 -2.15 4.94 8.98
CA ILE A 74 -3.00 3.97 8.28
C ILE A 74 -3.98 4.64 7.34
N GLU A 75 -4.59 5.75 7.76
CA GLU A 75 -5.48 6.53 6.90
C GLU A 75 -4.74 7.04 5.65
N THR A 76 -3.51 7.53 5.83
CA THR A 76 -2.67 7.98 4.71
C THR A 76 -2.30 6.83 3.77
N ALA A 77 -2.01 5.64 4.32
CA ALA A 77 -1.77 4.44 3.52
C ALA A 77 -3.01 4.04 2.70
N LEU A 78 -4.19 3.99 3.33
CA LEU A 78 -5.45 3.69 2.65
C LEU A 78 -5.74 4.69 1.53
N HIS A 79 -5.58 5.98 1.82
CA HIS A 79 -5.76 7.04 0.82
C HIS A 79 -4.81 6.86 -0.38
N GLY A 80 -3.52 6.56 -0.12
CA GLY A 80 -2.55 6.30 -1.18
C GLY A 80 -2.92 5.09 -2.05
N MET A 81 -3.45 4.03 -1.43
CA MET A 81 -3.95 2.86 -2.17
C MET A 81 -5.15 3.21 -3.03
N GLU A 82 -6.14 3.89 -2.47
CA GLU A 82 -7.37 4.29 -3.17
C GLU A 82 -7.10 5.22 -4.35
N ALA A 83 -6.15 6.15 -4.19
CA ALA A 83 -5.70 7.03 -5.26
C ALA A 83 -5.08 6.25 -6.45
N ALA A 84 -4.59 5.03 -6.23
CA ALA A 84 -4.03 4.16 -7.26
C ALA A 84 -5.04 3.20 -7.91
N PHE A 85 -6.33 3.30 -7.56
CA PHE A 85 -7.38 2.48 -8.16
C PHE A 85 -7.66 2.91 -9.60
N ASP A 86 -8.14 1.96 -10.40
CA ASP A 86 -8.68 2.27 -11.72
C ASP A 86 -10.03 2.99 -11.54
N SER A 87 -10.34 3.97 -12.39
CA SER A 87 -11.58 4.75 -12.27
C SER A 87 -12.86 3.91 -12.37
N HIS A 88 -12.78 2.70 -12.95
CA HIS A 88 -13.91 1.77 -13.06
C HIS A 88 -13.98 0.77 -11.90
N PHE A 89 -12.95 0.75 -11.05
CA PHE A 89 -12.93 -0.08 -9.85
C PHE A 89 -13.54 0.68 -8.67
N SER A 90 -14.36 -0.03 -7.90
CA SER A 90 -14.91 0.46 -6.64
C SER A 90 -14.95 -0.69 -5.65
N LEU A 91 -14.33 -0.50 -4.48
CA LEU A 91 -14.36 -1.44 -3.36
C LEU A 91 -15.79 -1.67 -2.82
N LEU A 92 -16.67 -0.68 -2.98
CA LEU A 92 -18.05 -0.74 -2.50
C LEU A 92 -18.97 -1.54 -3.43
N SER A 93 -18.53 -1.82 -4.66
CA SER A 93 -19.31 -2.59 -5.61
C SER A 93 -19.09 -4.09 -5.38
N PRO A 94 -20.15 -4.87 -5.07
CA PRO A 94 -20.03 -6.32 -4.90
C PRO A 94 -19.68 -7.04 -6.21
N MET A 95 -19.77 -6.35 -7.35
CA MET A 95 -19.44 -6.90 -8.67
C MET A 95 -17.94 -6.84 -8.96
N ASN A 96 -17.16 -6.07 -8.20
CA ASN A 96 -15.71 -5.99 -8.37
C ASN A 96 -15.02 -6.95 -7.40
N ARG A 97 -14.16 -7.82 -7.93
CA ARG A 97 -13.37 -8.78 -7.14
C ARG A 97 -11.89 -8.55 -7.35
N LEU A 98 -11.16 -8.35 -6.26
CA LEU A 98 -9.70 -8.30 -6.27
C LEU A 98 -9.13 -9.72 -6.15
N GLU A 99 -8.29 -10.14 -7.09
CA GLU A 99 -7.64 -11.45 -7.05
C GLU A 99 -6.31 -11.39 -6.27
N TYR A 100 -6.31 -11.91 -5.04
CA TYR A 100 -5.13 -11.97 -4.16
C TYR A 100 -4.06 -12.99 -4.59
N LYS A 101 -4.35 -13.86 -5.56
CA LYS A 101 -3.37 -14.83 -6.09
C LYS A 101 -2.19 -14.16 -6.82
N TYR A 102 -2.34 -12.90 -7.21
CA TYR A 102 -1.25 -12.10 -7.77
C TYR A 102 -0.66 -11.25 -6.65
N GLN A 103 0.38 -11.75 -6.01
CA GLN A 103 1.18 -10.96 -5.08
C GLN A 103 2.09 -10.00 -5.86
N GLU A 104 2.17 -8.76 -5.39
CA GLU A 104 2.99 -7.69 -5.97
C GLU A 104 4.11 -7.21 -5.02
N ASN A 105 4.42 -8.02 -3.99
CA ASN A 105 5.47 -7.82 -2.98
C ASN A 105 6.37 -9.04 -2.87
#